data_AF-A0A2D8MKK6-F1
#
_entry.id   AF-A0A2D8MKK6-F1
#
_cell.length_a   1.000
_cell.length_b   1.000
_cell.length_c   1.000
_cell.angle_alpha   90.00
_cell.angle_beta   90.00
_cell.angle_gamma   90.00
#
_symmetry.space_group_name_H-M   'P 1'
#
loop_
_entity.id
_entity.type
_entity.pdbx_description
1 polymer ?
#
loop_
_entity_poly.entity_id
_entity_poly.type
_entity_poly.pdbx_seq_one_letter_code
_entity_poly.pdbx_strand_id
1 'polypeptide(L)'
;AEPDDLESGTIYVLRSKSSHPYVNENRELIHKIGVTGQPVLSRIANARNDPTFMLADVEVVAEYKLFNINRTKLERLIHRALGPARLDLSAGDRFGKTVQPREWFFVPLSIIHDLVSRISDGSITELSYNPKTVSFETIS
;
A
#
# COMPACT_ATOMS: atom_id res chain seq x y z
N ALA A 1 -1.06 32.72 18.53
CA ALA A 1 -0.52 31.45 18.01
C ALA A 1 -1.62 30.87 17.14
N GLU A 2 -1.46 30.95 15.82
CA GLU A 2 -2.42 30.38 14.88
C GLU A 2 -2.25 28.86 14.85
N PRO A 3 -3.32 28.08 14.67
CA PRO A 3 -3.24 26.63 14.73
C PRO A 3 -2.38 26.15 13.55
N ASP A 4 -1.23 25.57 13.89
CA ASP A 4 -0.26 25.01 12.97
C ASP A 4 -0.94 24.20 11.86
N ASP A 5 -0.59 24.58 10.64
CA ASP A 5 -0.93 23.98 9.36
C ASP A 5 -0.25 22.60 9.21
N LEU A 6 -0.56 21.68 10.12
CA LEU A 6 -0.03 20.33 10.13
C LEU A 6 -0.72 19.54 9.03
N GLU A 7 -0.03 19.36 7.90
CA GLU A 7 -0.55 18.61 6.77
C GLU A 7 -1.05 17.22 7.23
N SER A 8 -2.36 17.01 7.11
CA SER A 8 -3.00 15.73 7.38
C SER A 8 -2.95 14.85 6.12
N GLY A 9 -2.85 13.54 6.32
CA GLY A 9 -2.95 12.61 5.21
C GLY A 9 -3.58 11.29 5.62
N THR A 10 -4.00 10.55 4.62
CA THR A 10 -4.68 9.27 4.75
C THR A 10 -3.84 8.20 4.08
N ILE A 11 -3.48 7.16 4.82
CA ILE A 11 -3.06 5.89 4.23
C ILE A 11 -4.34 5.18 3.80
N TYR A 12 -4.44 4.80 2.55
CA TYR A 12 -5.56 4.03 2.03
C TYR A 12 -5.08 2.69 1.48
N VAL A 13 -5.87 1.65 1.76
CA VAL A 13 -5.60 0.28 1.33
C VAL A 13 -6.66 -0.13 0.35
N LEU A 14 -6.23 -0.60 -0.81
CA LEU A 14 -7.10 -1.02 -1.89
C LEU A 14 -6.93 -2.48 -2.19
N ARG A 15 -8.02 -3.08 -2.66
CA ARG A 15 -8.06 -4.41 -3.23
C ARG A 15 -8.56 -4.33 -4.67
N SER A 16 -7.93 -5.08 -5.56
CA SER A 16 -8.28 -5.07 -6.98
C SER A 16 -9.47 -5.97 -7.28
N LYS A 17 -10.41 -5.49 -8.10
CA LYS A 17 -11.51 -6.27 -8.67
C LYS A 17 -11.15 -6.91 -10.02
N SER A 18 -9.86 -6.92 -10.41
CA SER A 18 -9.42 -7.57 -11.64
C SER A 18 -9.82 -9.03 -11.68
N SER A 19 -10.31 -9.50 -12.82
CA SER A 19 -10.64 -10.91 -13.09
C SER A 19 -9.42 -11.75 -13.49
N HIS A 20 -8.22 -11.14 -13.57
CA HIS A 20 -7.01 -11.87 -13.88
C HIS A 20 -6.79 -13.02 -12.86
N PRO A 21 -6.56 -14.28 -13.31
CA PRO A 21 -6.53 -15.45 -12.41
C PRO A 21 -5.62 -15.26 -11.18
N TYR A 22 -4.39 -14.79 -11.39
CA TYR A 22 -3.45 -14.53 -10.30
C TYR A 22 -3.96 -13.52 -9.26
N VAL A 23 -4.63 -12.44 -9.69
CA VAL A 23 -5.21 -11.45 -8.77
C VAL A 23 -6.43 -12.03 -8.09
N ASN A 24 -7.25 -12.79 -8.82
CA ASN A 24 -8.48 -13.37 -8.31
C ASN A 24 -8.21 -14.43 -7.21
N GLU A 25 -7.23 -15.30 -7.44
CA GLU A 25 -6.82 -16.36 -6.50
C GLU A 25 -6.15 -15.80 -5.23
N ASN A 26 -5.48 -14.65 -5.33
CA ASN A 26 -4.69 -14.06 -4.25
C ASN A 26 -5.29 -12.75 -3.72
N ARG A 27 -6.56 -12.47 -4.01
CA ARG A 27 -7.18 -11.14 -3.76
C ARG A 27 -7.13 -10.70 -2.30
N GLU A 28 -7.22 -11.64 -1.36
CA GLU A 28 -7.16 -11.37 0.08
C GLU A 28 -5.74 -11.04 0.58
N LEU A 29 -4.71 -11.25 -0.26
CA LEU A 29 -3.31 -11.01 0.06
C LEU A 29 -2.69 -9.92 -0.83
N ILE A 30 -3.31 -9.58 -1.95
CA ILE A 30 -2.83 -8.51 -2.84
C ILE A 30 -3.50 -7.19 -2.49
N HIS A 31 -2.72 -6.27 -1.94
CA HIS A 31 -3.19 -4.95 -1.55
C HIS A 31 -2.33 -3.84 -2.15
N LYS A 32 -2.99 -2.77 -2.60
CA LYS A 32 -2.32 -1.50 -2.90
C LYS A 32 -2.38 -0.58 -1.70
N ILE A 33 -1.26 0.04 -1.36
CA ILE A 33 -1.16 0.97 -0.25
C ILE A 33 -0.71 2.32 -0.79
N GLY A 34 -1.54 3.34 -0.63
CA GLY A 34 -1.23 4.70 -1.07
C GLY A 34 -1.38 5.73 0.05
N VAL A 35 -0.84 6.92 -0.18
CA VAL A 35 -0.92 8.06 0.75
C VAL A 35 -1.50 9.27 0.02
N THR A 36 -2.48 9.95 0.62
CA THR A 36 -3.11 11.13 0.01
C THR A 36 -3.49 12.18 1.06
N GLY A 37 -3.43 13.47 0.71
CA GLY A 37 -4.05 14.56 1.49
C GLY A 37 -5.41 15.01 0.92
N GLN A 38 -5.93 14.27 -0.05
CA GLN A 38 -7.22 14.51 -0.72
C GLN A 38 -8.14 13.31 -0.49
N PRO A 39 -9.47 13.45 -0.68
CA PRO A 39 -10.39 12.32 -0.54
C PRO A 39 -9.93 11.09 -1.32
N VAL A 40 -9.95 9.92 -0.68
CA VAL A 40 -9.50 8.65 -1.29
C VAL A 40 -10.27 8.34 -2.57
N LEU A 41 -11.59 8.59 -2.57
CA LEU A 41 -12.45 8.42 -3.75
C LEU A 41 -11.93 9.18 -4.98
N SER A 42 -11.41 10.39 -4.80
CA SER A 42 -10.86 11.18 -5.90
C SER A 42 -9.59 10.54 -6.49
N ARG A 43 -8.81 9.81 -5.69
CA ARG A 43 -7.61 9.09 -6.16
C ARG A 43 -7.93 7.84 -6.96
N ILE A 44 -9.08 7.20 -6.70
CA ILE A 44 -9.46 5.92 -7.32
C ILE A 44 -10.54 6.06 -8.40
N ALA A 45 -11.05 7.26 -8.66
CA ALA A 45 -12.18 7.51 -9.55
C ALA A 45 -12.00 6.96 -10.98
N ASN A 46 -10.77 6.87 -11.48
CA ASN A 46 -10.45 6.35 -12.81
C ASN A 46 -9.60 5.07 -12.79
N ALA A 47 -9.63 4.30 -11.69
CA ALA A 47 -8.77 3.14 -11.47
C ALA A 47 -8.79 2.12 -12.64
N ARG A 48 -9.99 1.81 -13.16
CA ARG A 48 -10.14 0.86 -14.29
C ARG A 48 -9.40 1.23 -15.57
N ASN A 49 -9.04 2.50 -15.76
CA ASN A 49 -8.35 2.99 -16.95
C ASN A 49 -6.88 3.39 -16.66
N ASP A 50 -6.41 3.22 -15.43
CA ASP A 50 -5.06 3.60 -15.01
C ASP A 50 -4.21 2.33 -14.75
N PRO A 51 -3.08 2.16 -15.47
CA PRO A 51 -2.17 1.04 -15.27
C PRO A 51 -1.72 0.84 -13.82
N THR A 52 -1.60 1.90 -13.03
CA THR A 52 -1.21 1.85 -11.60
C THR A 52 -2.19 1.03 -10.75
N PHE A 53 -3.43 0.88 -11.21
CA PHE A 53 -4.48 0.09 -10.58
C PHE A 53 -4.74 -1.24 -11.31
N MET A 54 -3.78 -1.70 -12.12
CA MET A 54 -3.87 -2.93 -12.90
C MET A 54 -5.05 -2.95 -13.89
N LEU A 55 -5.46 -1.75 -14.38
CA LEU A 55 -6.57 -1.57 -15.32
C LEU A 55 -7.87 -2.24 -14.84
N ALA A 56 -8.14 -2.16 -13.54
CA ALA A 56 -9.33 -2.72 -12.92
C ALA A 56 -9.93 -1.77 -11.89
N ASP A 57 -11.23 -1.92 -11.64
CA ASP A 57 -11.87 -1.28 -10.50
C ASP A 57 -11.23 -1.77 -9.19
N VAL A 58 -11.35 -0.95 -8.15
CA VAL A 58 -10.81 -1.23 -6.83
C VAL A 58 -11.86 -0.99 -5.76
N GLU A 59 -11.67 -1.61 -4.60
CA GLU A 59 -12.40 -1.29 -3.38
C GLU A 59 -11.45 -0.80 -2.29
N VAL A 60 -11.92 0.16 -1.50
CA VAL A 60 -11.22 0.61 -0.30
C VAL A 60 -11.53 -0.39 0.82
N VAL A 61 -10.49 -1.05 1.32
CA VAL A 61 -10.63 -2.04 2.40
C VAL A 61 -10.16 -1.52 3.76
N ALA A 62 -9.38 -0.43 3.78
CA ALA A 62 -9.02 0.30 4.99
C ALA A 62 -8.58 1.73 4.69
N GLU A 63 -8.80 2.63 5.66
CA GLU A 63 -8.32 4.01 5.66
C GLU A 63 -7.80 4.37 7.05
N TYR A 64 -6.64 5.03 7.11
CA TYR A 64 -6.01 5.49 8.34
C TYR A 64 -5.66 6.95 8.23
N LYS A 65 -6.29 7.80 9.05
CA LYS A 65 -5.99 9.22 9.12
C LYS A 65 -4.80 9.45 10.02
N LEU A 66 -3.82 10.19 9.51
CA LEU A 66 -2.63 10.60 10.22
C LEU A 66 -2.54 12.12 10.21
N PHE A 67 -2.07 12.67 11.32
CA PHE A 67 -1.89 14.10 11.53
C PHE A 67 -0.40 14.40 11.64
N ASN A 68 0.02 15.61 11.24
CA ASN A 68 1.41 16.04 11.32
C ASN A 68 2.39 15.12 10.55
N ILE A 69 2.05 14.75 9.32
CA ILE A 69 2.85 13.82 8.53
C ILE A 69 3.52 14.46 7.32
N ASN A 70 4.75 14.03 7.05
CA ASN A 70 5.37 14.23 5.75
C ASN A 70 5.01 13.04 4.85
N ARG A 71 4.06 13.24 3.93
CA ARG A 71 3.52 12.18 3.04
C ARG A 71 4.60 11.48 2.22
N THR A 72 5.59 12.21 1.70
CA THR A 72 6.71 11.62 0.95
C THR A 72 7.60 10.75 1.81
N LYS A 73 7.90 11.15 3.06
CA LYS A 73 8.65 10.30 4.00
C LYS A 73 7.85 9.06 4.35
N LEU A 74 6.55 9.19 4.56
CA LEU A 74 5.65 8.09 4.87
C LEU A 74 5.59 7.06 3.73
N GLU A 75 5.45 7.50 2.49
CA GLU A 75 5.46 6.61 1.31
C GLU A 75 6.78 5.82 1.23
N ARG A 76 7.92 6.49 1.40
CA ARG A 76 9.23 5.83 1.43
C ARG A 76 9.34 4.82 2.57
N LEU A 77 8.75 5.12 3.72
CA LEU A 77 8.75 4.26 4.89
C LEU A 77 8.00 2.96 4.63
N ILE A 78 6.79 3.07 4.06
CA ILE A 78 5.97 1.93 3.64
C ILE A 78 6.71 1.09 2.60
N HIS A 79 7.26 1.73 1.56
CA HIS A 79 7.99 1.03 0.50
C HIS A 79 9.22 0.28 1.00
N ARG A 80 9.96 0.86 1.95
CA ARG A 80 11.11 0.19 2.57
C ARG A 80 10.65 -0.99 3.41
N ALA A 81 9.70 -0.75 4.33
CA ALA A 81 9.26 -1.76 5.29
C ALA A 81 8.58 -2.96 4.62
N LEU A 82 7.82 -2.74 3.55
CA LEU A 82 7.13 -3.81 2.80
C LEU A 82 7.88 -4.23 1.52
N GLY A 83 9.08 -3.72 1.27
CA GLY A 83 9.86 -4.01 0.06
C GLY A 83 9.95 -5.51 -0.28
N PRO A 84 10.22 -6.40 0.70
CA PRO A 84 10.27 -7.85 0.47
C PRO A 84 8.95 -8.48 0.00
N ALA A 85 7.81 -7.83 0.23
CA ALA A 85 6.49 -8.29 -0.18
C ALA A 85 5.97 -7.58 -1.45
N ARG A 86 6.78 -6.76 -2.10
CA ARG A 86 6.33 -6.03 -3.28
C ARG A 86 5.87 -6.99 -4.36
N LEU A 87 4.69 -6.72 -4.92
CA LEU A 87 4.09 -7.55 -5.95
C LEU A 87 4.92 -7.50 -7.23
N ASP A 88 5.39 -8.65 -7.68
CA ASP A 88 6.07 -8.80 -8.97
C ASP A 88 5.14 -9.47 -9.98
N LEU A 89 4.54 -8.66 -10.85
CA LEU A 89 3.67 -9.12 -11.93
C LEU A 89 4.45 -9.57 -13.18
N SER A 90 5.78 -9.40 -13.22
CA SER A 90 6.60 -9.82 -14.37
C SER A 90 6.76 -11.33 -14.47
N ALA A 91 6.57 -12.05 -13.36
CA ALA A 91 6.63 -13.51 -13.31
C ALA A 91 5.42 -14.20 -13.97
N GLY A 92 4.35 -13.45 -14.27
CA GLY A 92 3.19 -13.95 -15.01
C GLY A 92 3.01 -13.14 -16.29
N ASP A 93 3.51 -13.66 -17.41
CA ASP A 93 3.47 -13.17 -18.81
C ASP A 93 2.05 -12.86 -19.38
N ARG A 94 1.21 -12.18 -18.59
CA ARG A 94 -0.22 -11.95 -18.86
C ARG A 94 -0.67 -10.53 -18.53
N PHE A 95 0.02 -9.83 -17.64
CA PHE A 95 -0.02 -8.37 -17.59
C PHE A 95 1.04 -7.88 -18.57
N GLY A 96 0.63 -7.47 -19.79
CA GLY A 96 1.56 -7.05 -20.84
C GLY A 96 2.72 -6.21 -20.28
N LYS A 97 3.94 -6.54 -20.70
CA LYS A 97 5.30 -6.23 -20.17
C LYS A 97 5.61 -4.88 -19.46
N THR A 98 4.68 -3.96 -19.29
CA THR A 98 4.97 -2.54 -19.08
C THR A 98 4.53 -2.00 -17.72
N VAL A 99 3.85 -2.78 -16.87
CA VAL A 99 3.32 -2.26 -15.59
C VAL A 99 3.88 -3.04 -14.40
N GLN A 100 4.90 -2.47 -13.76
CA GLN A 100 5.36 -2.90 -12.43
C GLN A 100 4.90 -1.88 -11.39
N PRO A 101 3.71 -2.06 -10.80
CA PRO A 101 3.19 -1.04 -9.92
C PRO A 101 3.95 -1.10 -8.59
N ARG A 102 4.47 0.05 -8.12
CA ARG A 102 5.38 0.10 -6.97
C ARG A 102 4.68 -0.06 -5.62
N GLU A 103 3.37 0.17 -5.63
CA GLU A 103 2.55 0.32 -4.45
C GLU A 103 1.65 -0.90 -4.18
N TRP A 104 1.82 -1.99 -4.92
CA TRP A 104 1.12 -3.25 -4.66
C TRP A 104 2.03 -4.22 -3.92
N PHE A 105 1.47 -4.89 -2.93
CA PHE A 105 2.17 -5.80 -2.02
C PHE A 105 1.36 -7.08 -1.83
N PHE A 106 2.08 -8.19 -1.68
CA PHE A 106 1.55 -9.49 -1.29
C PHE A 106 1.64 -9.62 0.25
N VAL A 107 0.67 -9.03 0.95
CA VAL A 107 0.67 -8.85 2.39
C VAL A 107 -0.76 -8.94 2.96
N PRO A 108 -1.01 -9.71 4.04
CA PRO A 108 -2.32 -9.73 4.70
C PRO A 108 -2.72 -8.37 5.27
N LEU A 109 -4.02 -8.09 5.34
CA LEU A 109 -4.53 -6.84 5.91
C LEU A 109 -4.09 -6.62 7.37
N SER A 110 -3.97 -7.69 8.16
CA SER A 110 -3.46 -7.65 9.54
C SER A 110 -2.05 -7.07 9.66
N ILE A 111 -1.17 -7.37 8.70
CA ILE A 111 0.18 -6.81 8.66
C ILE A 111 0.16 -5.33 8.26
N ILE A 112 -0.81 -4.91 7.45
CA ILE A 112 -1.00 -3.49 7.14
C ILE A 112 -1.50 -2.73 8.38
N HIS A 113 -2.39 -3.32 9.20
CA HIS A 113 -2.75 -2.75 10.50
C HIS A 113 -1.53 -2.59 11.41
N ASP A 114 -0.69 -3.63 11.53
CA ASP A 114 0.54 -3.58 12.34
C ASP A 114 1.53 -2.53 11.81
N LEU A 115 1.70 -2.45 10.48
CA LEU A 115 2.53 -1.42 9.83
C LEU A 115 2.10 0.00 10.25
N VAL A 116 0.81 0.30 10.20
CA VAL A 116 0.28 1.63 10.55
C VAL A 116 0.49 1.93 12.03
N SER A 117 0.33 0.92 12.91
CA SER A 117 0.63 1.07 14.33
C SER A 117 2.10 1.45 14.55
N ARG A 118 3.02 0.72 13.91
CA ARG A 118 4.48 0.94 14.02
C ARG A 118 4.96 2.23 13.37
N ILE A 119 4.25 2.71 12.35
CA ILE A 119 4.46 4.05 11.78
C ILE A 119 4.09 5.12 12.82
N SER A 120 2.98 4.91 13.54
CA SER A 120 2.45 5.87 14.50
C SER A 120 3.32 5.98 15.75
N ASP A 121 3.90 4.87 16.21
CA ASP A 121 4.84 4.86 17.34
C ASP A 121 6.32 5.07 16.94
N GLY A 122 6.61 5.09 15.64
CA GLY A 122 7.94 5.32 15.08
C GLY A 122 8.85 4.09 15.01
N SER A 123 8.47 2.94 15.57
CA SER A 123 9.29 1.72 15.61
C SER A 123 9.58 1.11 14.23
N ILE A 124 8.77 1.41 13.22
CA ILE A 124 8.94 0.88 11.86
C ILE A 124 10.27 1.28 11.19
N THR A 125 10.99 2.27 11.73
CA THR A 125 12.28 2.72 11.17
C THR A 125 13.34 1.63 11.17
N GLU A 126 13.28 0.71 12.13
CA GLU A 126 14.25 -0.36 12.35
C GLU A 126 13.74 -1.73 11.89
N LEU A 127 12.56 -1.77 11.27
CA LEU A 127 11.85 -3.01 10.95
C LEU A 127 11.66 -3.18 9.45
N SER A 128 11.69 -4.44 9.01
CA SER A 128 11.30 -4.88 7.67
C SER A 128 10.35 -6.07 7.77
N TYR A 129 9.37 -6.12 6.89
CA TYR A 129 8.48 -7.26 6.79
C TYR A 129 9.22 -8.47 6.24
N ASN A 130 9.00 -9.62 6.87
CA ASN A 130 9.48 -10.92 6.41
C ASN A 130 8.28 -11.76 5.92
N PRO A 131 8.14 -12.00 4.60
CA PRO A 131 7.04 -12.80 4.06
C PRO A 131 7.03 -14.26 4.51
N LYS A 132 8.17 -14.80 4.97
CA LYS A 132 8.28 -16.20 5.41
C LYS A 132 7.70 -16.41 6.81
N THR A 133 7.88 -15.43 7.69
CA THR A 133 7.39 -15.48 9.08
C THR A 133 6.09 -14.69 9.26
N VAL A 134 5.69 -13.92 8.23
CA VAL A 134 4.49 -13.06 8.24
C VAL A 134 4.54 -12.10 9.43
N SER A 135 5.67 -11.43 9.60
CA SER A 135 5.91 -10.51 10.72
C SER A 135 6.92 -9.42 10.37
N PHE A 136 6.98 -8.36 11.19
CA PHE A 136 8.04 -7.36 11.13
C PHE A 136 9.23 -7.79 12.00
N GLU A 137 10.41 -7.76 11.42
CA GLU A 137 11.67 -8.16 12.05
C GLU A 137 12.69 -7.03 11.98
N THR A 138 13.62 -6.98 12.93
CA THR A 138 14.69 -5.97 12.96
C THR A 138 15.59 -6.12 11.74
N ILE A 139 15.87 -4.99 11.09
CA ILE A 139 16.82 -4.93 9.98
C ILE A 139 18.21 -5.20 10.55
N SER A 140 18.84 -6.28 10.08
CA SER A 140 20.22 -6.65 10.44
C SER A 140 21.25 -5.84 9.67
#